data_AF-A0A3S5B1K8-F1
#
_entry.id   AF-A0A3S5B1K8-F1
#
_cell.length_a   1.000
_cell.length_b   1.000
_cell.length_c   1.000
_cell.angle_alpha   90.00
_cell.angle_beta   90.00
_cell.angle_gamma   90.00
#
_symmetry.space_group_name_H-M   'P 1'
#
loop_
_entity.id
_entity.type
_entity.pdbx_description
1 polymer ?
#
loop_
_entity_poly.entity_id
_entity_poly.type
_entity_poly.pdbx_seq_one_letter_code
_entity_poly.pdbx_strand_id
1 'polypeptide(L)'
;MGMFYRTIRMVENGIKPVYVFDGKPPEMKAGELGKRAERREESEKGLAKAQEEEDSEAVEKFSKRLVKVTQQHNNDCKHLLKLMGIPYVEAPCEAEAQCASLAKSGKVFAVGTEDMDALTFGAPVLLRHLTFSEARKLPIQEFHLASILDSMNISMDQFIDLCILLGCDYCESIKGIGPKKAVELIVKYGSLETVLSHLDKTKYPPPEDWPYAAAKKLFVSPEVMDSEKIEVSL
;
A
#
# COMPACT_ATOMS: atom_id res chain seq x y z
N MET A 1 -10.21 2.43 -19.34
CA MET A 1 -8.99 1.83 -19.91
C MET A 1 -8.42 0.83 -18.90
N GLY A 2 -8.54 -0.47 -19.20
CA GLY A 2 -8.22 -1.58 -18.30
C GLY A 2 -6.77 -2.07 -18.39
N MET A 3 -6.48 -3.22 -17.76
CA MET A 3 -5.13 -3.79 -17.64
C MET A 3 -4.43 -3.95 -19.00
N PHE A 4 -5.08 -4.58 -19.98
CA PHE A 4 -4.55 -4.83 -21.34
C PHE A 4 -3.85 -3.62 -21.97
N TYR A 5 -4.59 -2.52 -22.13
CA TYR A 5 -4.07 -1.30 -22.78
C TYR A 5 -2.96 -0.62 -21.95
N ARG A 6 -3.03 -0.69 -20.62
CA ARG A 6 -1.98 -0.12 -19.75
C ARG A 6 -0.69 -0.92 -19.88
N THR A 7 -0.78 -2.24 -19.92
CA THR A 7 0.37 -3.13 -20.11
C THR A 7 1.01 -2.92 -21.47
N ILE A 8 0.21 -2.83 -22.55
CA ILE A 8 0.72 -2.53 -23.90
C ILE A 8 1.50 -1.21 -23.89
N ARG A 9 0.91 -0.14 -23.34
CA ARG A 9 1.57 1.17 -23.25
C ARG A 9 2.93 1.09 -22.54
N MET A 10 3.02 0.33 -21.44
CA MET A 10 4.29 0.15 -20.73
C MET A 10 5.32 -0.51 -21.65
N VAL A 11 4.95 -1.62 -22.29
CA VAL A 11 5.83 -2.38 -23.18
C VAL A 11 6.25 -1.56 -24.40
N GLU A 12 5.35 -0.80 -25.01
CA GLU A 12 5.65 0.10 -26.14
C GLU A 12 6.66 1.19 -25.78
N ASN A 13 6.69 1.62 -24.51
CA ASN A 13 7.67 2.58 -23.99
C ASN A 13 8.95 1.89 -23.46
N GLY A 14 9.14 0.60 -23.74
CA GLY A 14 10.32 -0.17 -23.32
C GLY A 14 10.31 -0.57 -21.84
N ILE A 15 9.21 -0.33 -21.12
CA ILE A 15 9.05 -0.78 -19.74
C ILE A 15 8.68 -2.26 -19.75
N LYS A 16 9.37 -3.04 -18.91
CA LYS A 16 9.18 -4.48 -18.75
C LYS A 16 8.42 -4.76 -17.44
N PRO A 17 7.06 -4.79 -17.46
CA PRO A 17 6.30 -4.93 -16.23
C PRO A 17 6.29 -6.38 -15.72
N VAL A 18 6.29 -6.52 -14.41
CA VAL A 18 5.95 -7.75 -13.68
C VAL A 18 4.79 -7.40 -12.77
N TYR A 19 3.68 -8.12 -12.89
CA TYR A 19 2.54 -7.92 -11.99
C TYR A 19 2.68 -8.78 -10.74
N VAL A 20 2.34 -8.24 -9.58
CA VAL A 20 2.30 -9.01 -8.33
C VAL A 20 0.87 -8.98 -7.79
N PHE A 21 0.32 -10.16 -7.51
CA PHE A 21 -1.01 -10.32 -6.95
C PHE A 21 -0.91 -10.59 -5.45
N ASP A 22 -1.82 -10.00 -4.67
CA ASP A 22 -1.95 -10.29 -3.25
C ASP A 22 -2.29 -11.75 -2.97
N GLY A 23 -1.72 -12.26 -1.89
CA GLY A 23 -2.03 -13.55 -1.28
C GLY A 23 -3.00 -13.40 -0.11
N LYS A 24 -2.71 -14.13 0.98
CA LYS A 24 -3.55 -14.08 2.17
C LYS A 24 -3.23 -12.82 2.99
N PRO A 25 -4.23 -11.98 3.32
CA PRO A 25 -3.97 -10.80 4.14
C PRO A 25 -3.48 -11.21 5.54
N PRO A 26 -2.60 -10.41 6.16
CA PRO A 26 -2.11 -10.68 7.51
C PRO A 26 -3.23 -10.46 8.53
N GLU A 27 -3.21 -11.20 9.64
CA GLU A 27 -4.28 -11.15 10.67
C GLU A 27 -4.49 -9.74 11.23
N MET A 28 -3.41 -8.96 11.38
CA MET A 28 -3.45 -7.58 11.86
C MET A 28 -4.26 -6.63 10.94
N LYS A 29 -4.40 -6.98 9.65
CA LYS A 29 -5.21 -6.21 8.70
C LYS A 29 -6.72 -6.43 8.90
N ALA A 30 -7.13 -7.39 9.73
CA ALA A 30 -8.55 -7.68 9.98
C ALA A 30 -9.33 -6.45 10.48
N GLY A 31 -8.71 -5.59 11.28
CA GLY A 31 -9.32 -4.35 11.75
C GLY A 31 -9.65 -3.38 10.60
N GLU A 32 -8.68 -3.12 9.72
CA GLU A 32 -8.91 -2.24 8.55
C GLU A 32 -9.84 -2.90 7.53
N LEU A 33 -9.78 -4.22 7.35
CA LEU A 33 -10.73 -4.96 6.52
C LEU A 33 -12.17 -4.86 7.07
N GLY A 34 -12.34 -4.90 8.39
CA GLY A 34 -13.60 -4.67 9.07
C GLY A 34 -14.13 -3.25 8.85
N LYS A 35 -13.28 -2.23 9.09
CA LYS A 35 -13.62 -0.81 8.82
C LYS A 35 -13.98 -0.58 7.34
N ARG A 36 -13.34 -1.28 6.40
CA ARG A 36 -13.69 -1.25 4.98
C ARG A 36 -15.01 -1.95 4.68
N ALA A 37 -15.37 -3.01 5.41
CA ALA A 37 -16.67 -3.68 5.30
C ALA A 37 -17.81 -2.81 5.85
N GLU A 38 -17.62 -2.17 7.00
CA GLU A 38 -18.61 -1.23 7.58
C GLU A 38 -18.88 -0.05 6.64
N ARG A 39 -17.82 0.59 6.13
CA ARG A 39 -17.94 1.68 5.13
C ARG A 39 -18.70 1.25 3.86
N ARG A 40 -18.64 -0.04 3.51
CA ARG A 40 -19.41 -0.60 2.39
C ARG A 40 -20.86 -0.80 2.75
N GLU A 41 -21.17 -1.36 3.91
CA GLU A 41 -22.56 -1.52 4.36
C GLU A 41 -23.27 -0.15 4.44
N GLU A 42 -22.57 0.88 4.92
CA GLU A 42 -23.06 2.26 4.88
C GLU A 42 -23.27 2.77 3.45
N SER A 43 -22.35 2.45 2.53
CA SER A 43 -22.46 2.82 1.12
C SER A 43 -23.58 2.06 0.39
N GLU A 44 -23.89 0.82 0.78
CA GLU A 44 -25.03 0.06 0.25
C GLU A 44 -26.35 0.66 0.71
N LYS A 45 -26.46 1.00 2.01
CA LYS A 45 -27.63 1.73 2.53
C LYS A 45 -27.79 3.09 1.87
N GLY A 46 -26.69 3.79 1.61
CA GLY A 46 -26.67 5.06 0.88
C GLY A 46 -27.09 4.91 -0.58
N LEU A 47 -26.66 3.83 -1.25
CA LEU A 47 -27.07 3.52 -2.62
C LEU A 47 -28.58 3.24 -2.71
N ALA A 48 -29.13 2.44 -1.79
CA ALA A 48 -30.55 2.12 -1.77
C ALA A 48 -31.40 3.39 -1.63
N LYS A 49 -31.04 4.29 -0.70
CA LYS A 49 -31.70 5.59 -0.56
C LYS A 49 -31.57 6.47 -1.80
N ALA A 50 -30.38 6.55 -2.39
CA ALA A 50 -30.15 7.33 -3.61
C ALA A 50 -30.94 6.80 -4.81
N GLN A 51 -31.17 5.48 -4.87
CA GLN A 51 -32.03 4.86 -5.88
C GLN A 51 -33.51 5.18 -5.65
N GLU A 52 -33.97 5.20 -4.40
CA GLU A 52 -35.34 5.61 -4.03
C GLU A 52 -35.60 7.11 -4.33
N GLU A 53 -34.58 7.95 -4.17
CA GLU A 53 -34.64 9.40 -4.40
C GLU A 53 -34.36 9.80 -5.86
N GLU A 54 -34.10 8.84 -6.76
CA GLU A 54 -33.71 9.05 -8.17
C GLU A 54 -32.50 9.98 -8.37
N ASP A 55 -31.61 10.09 -7.37
CA ASP A 55 -30.39 10.89 -7.44
C ASP A 55 -29.29 10.15 -8.20
N SER A 56 -29.24 10.39 -9.51
CA SER A 56 -28.26 9.79 -10.42
C SER A 56 -26.79 10.03 -10.03
N GLU A 57 -26.45 11.18 -9.44
CA GLU A 57 -25.06 11.48 -9.04
C GLU A 57 -24.66 10.69 -7.81
N ALA A 58 -25.56 10.62 -6.82
CA ALA A 58 -25.35 9.81 -5.62
C ALA A 58 -25.28 8.31 -5.97
N VAL A 59 -26.14 7.83 -6.87
CA VAL A 59 -26.12 6.45 -7.36
C VAL A 59 -24.77 6.11 -7.99
N GLU A 60 -24.24 6.94 -8.88
CA GLU A 60 -22.94 6.69 -9.52
C GLU A 60 -21.80 6.68 -8.48
N LYS A 61 -21.84 7.62 -7.53
CA LYS A 61 -20.84 7.75 -6.47
C LYS A 61 -20.81 6.54 -5.54
N PHE A 62 -21.97 6.07 -5.06
CA PHE A 62 -22.04 4.90 -4.20
C PHE A 62 -21.73 3.62 -4.97
N SER A 63 -22.18 3.49 -6.22
CA SER A 63 -21.86 2.33 -7.07
C SER A 63 -20.35 2.14 -7.25
N LYS A 64 -19.59 3.22 -7.46
CA LYS A 64 -18.12 3.16 -7.56
C LYS A 64 -17.45 2.67 -6.26
N ARG A 65 -18.05 2.95 -5.09
CA ARG A 65 -17.52 2.54 -3.77
C ARG A 65 -17.79 1.07 -3.45
N LEU A 66 -18.79 0.46 -4.09
CA LEU A 66 -19.17 -0.94 -3.89
C LEU A 66 -18.40 -1.92 -4.78
N VAL A 67 -17.62 -1.43 -5.74
CA VAL A 67 -16.84 -2.30 -6.63
C VAL A 67 -15.85 -3.13 -5.81
N LYS A 68 -16.03 -4.46 -5.86
CA LYS A 68 -15.15 -5.44 -5.22
C LYS A 68 -14.36 -6.20 -6.28
N VAL A 69 -13.05 -6.30 -6.06
CA VAL A 69 -12.22 -7.23 -6.82
C VAL A 69 -12.52 -8.65 -6.33
N THR A 70 -12.92 -9.52 -7.25
CA THR A 70 -13.22 -10.92 -6.96
C THR A 70 -12.04 -11.79 -7.37
N GLN A 71 -11.98 -13.02 -6.85
CA GLN A 71 -10.98 -13.99 -7.30
C GLN A 71 -11.08 -14.26 -8.80
N GLN A 72 -12.29 -14.21 -9.36
CA GLN A 72 -12.49 -14.37 -10.79
C GLN A 72 -11.78 -13.26 -11.58
N HIS A 73 -11.91 -12.00 -11.17
CA HIS A 73 -11.20 -10.89 -11.82
C HIS A 73 -9.68 -11.11 -11.80
N ASN A 74 -9.13 -11.59 -10.68
CA ASN A 74 -7.70 -11.91 -10.58
C ASN A 74 -7.30 -13.03 -11.53
N ASN A 75 -8.11 -14.10 -11.61
CA ASN A 75 -7.85 -15.24 -12.50
C ASN A 75 -7.91 -14.82 -13.98
N ASP A 76 -8.89 -13.99 -14.36
CA ASP A 76 -9.02 -13.45 -15.71
C ASP A 76 -7.83 -12.56 -16.08
N CYS A 77 -7.38 -11.72 -15.14
CA CYS A 77 -6.18 -10.89 -15.32
C CYS A 77 -4.92 -11.73 -15.47
N LYS A 78 -4.72 -12.75 -14.63
CA LYS A 78 -3.59 -13.69 -14.75
C LYS A 78 -3.59 -14.43 -16.08
N HIS A 79 -4.77 -14.89 -16.53
CA HIS A 79 -4.93 -15.54 -17.82
C HIS A 79 -4.57 -14.59 -18.97
N LEU A 80 -5.06 -13.35 -18.92
CA LEU A 80 -4.72 -12.30 -19.88
C LEU A 80 -3.20 -12.05 -19.94
N LEU A 81 -2.55 -11.84 -18.80
CA LEU A 81 -1.11 -11.60 -18.73
C LEU A 81 -0.31 -12.76 -19.33
N LYS A 82 -0.72 -14.00 -19.04
CA LYS A 82 -0.11 -15.20 -19.62
C LYS A 82 -0.23 -15.22 -21.14
N LEU A 83 -1.39 -14.85 -21.70
CA LEU A 83 -1.58 -14.75 -23.15
C LEU A 83 -0.76 -13.61 -23.78
N MET A 84 -0.53 -12.53 -23.04
CA MET A 84 0.31 -11.40 -23.47
C MET A 84 1.82 -11.68 -23.35
N GLY A 85 2.22 -12.80 -22.73
CA GLY A 85 3.62 -13.09 -22.43
C GLY A 85 4.21 -12.25 -21.30
N ILE A 86 3.36 -11.67 -20.44
CA ILE A 86 3.78 -10.80 -19.34
C ILE A 86 3.87 -11.63 -18.05
N PRO A 87 5.02 -11.61 -17.35
CA PRO A 87 5.19 -12.36 -16.12
C PRO A 87 4.33 -11.78 -14.99
N TYR A 88 3.88 -12.67 -14.12
CA TYR A 88 3.27 -12.28 -12.86
C TYR A 88 3.73 -13.19 -11.72
N VAL A 89 3.62 -12.67 -10.50
CA VAL A 89 4.01 -13.31 -9.25
C VAL A 89 2.81 -13.28 -8.31
N GLU A 90 2.63 -14.34 -7.52
CA GLU A 90 1.62 -14.38 -6.47
C GLU A 90 2.32 -14.26 -5.13
N ALA A 91 2.12 -13.13 -4.44
CA ALA A 91 2.71 -12.93 -3.12
C ALA A 91 2.09 -13.92 -2.11
N PRO A 92 2.84 -14.37 -1.10
CA PRO A 92 2.28 -15.20 -0.04
C PRO A 92 1.33 -14.38 0.86
N CYS A 93 1.68 -13.11 1.07
CA CYS A 93 0.90 -12.14 1.83
C CYS A 93 0.62 -10.90 0.98
N GLU A 94 1.34 -9.80 1.17
CA GLU A 94 1.06 -8.54 0.47
C GLU A 94 1.94 -8.33 -0.77
N ALA A 95 1.31 -7.83 -1.83
CA ALA A 95 1.99 -7.56 -3.09
C ALA A 95 3.04 -6.45 -2.95
N GLU A 96 2.79 -5.41 -2.16
CA GLU A 96 3.71 -4.30 -1.92
C GLU A 96 5.01 -4.79 -1.28
N ALA A 97 4.90 -5.65 -0.28
CA ALA A 97 6.05 -6.27 0.37
C ALA A 97 6.85 -7.14 -0.59
N GLN A 98 6.18 -7.95 -1.41
CA GLN A 98 6.84 -8.78 -2.41
C GLN A 98 7.52 -7.94 -3.50
N CYS A 99 6.89 -6.84 -3.94
CA CYS A 99 7.48 -5.90 -4.90
C CYS A 99 8.73 -5.22 -4.30
N ALA A 100 8.65 -4.77 -3.04
CA ALA A 100 9.79 -4.18 -2.34
C ALA A 100 10.96 -5.18 -2.24
N SER A 101 10.68 -6.45 -1.94
CA SER A 101 11.67 -7.53 -1.93
C SER A 101 12.36 -7.72 -3.28
N LEU A 102 11.60 -7.77 -4.38
CA LEU A 102 12.14 -7.87 -5.75
C LEU A 102 12.99 -6.65 -6.13
N ALA A 103 12.61 -5.45 -5.70
CA ALA A 103 13.36 -4.24 -5.98
C ALA A 103 14.66 -4.19 -5.17
N LYS A 104 14.64 -4.59 -3.89
CA LYS A 104 15.83 -4.68 -3.03
C LYS A 104 16.86 -5.67 -3.57
N SER A 105 16.44 -6.79 -4.16
CA SER A 105 17.34 -7.78 -4.75
C SER A 105 17.82 -7.43 -6.17
N GLY A 106 17.41 -6.27 -6.71
CA GLY A 106 17.82 -5.81 -8.03
C GLY A 106 17.16 -6.56 -9.19
N LYS A 107 16.14 -7.40 -8.92
CA LYS A 107 15.37 -8.11 -9.96
C LYS A 107 14.48 -7.15 -10.77
N VAL A 108 14.02 -6.08 -10.14
CA VAL A 108 13.30 -4.98 -10.79
C VAL A 108 13.89 -3.62 -10.39
N PHE A 109 13.73 -2.62 -11.24
CA PHE A 109 14.23 -1.27 -10.99
C PHE A 109 13.44 -0.54 -9.89
N ALA A 110 12.11 -0.60 -9.94
CA ALA A 110 11.23 0.15 -9.05
C ALA A 110 9.88 -0.55 -8.86
N VAL A 111 9.17 -0.18 -7.81
CA VAL A 111 7.81 -0.64 -7.52
C VAL A 111 6.80 0.35 -8.09
N GLY A 112 5.86 -0.10 -8.92
CA GLY A 112 4.81 0.73 -9.49
C GLY A 112 3.47 0.57 -8.75
N THR A 113 3.24 1.37 -7.71
CA THR A 113 1.97 1.34 -6.93
C THR A 113 1.56 2.75 -6.50
N GLU A 114 0.29 2.93 -6.17
CA GLU A 114 -0.20 4.15 -5.50
C GLU A 114 -0.10 4.06 -3.98
N ASP A 115 0.13 2.86 -3.45
CA ASP A 115 0.28 2.64 -2.03
C ASP A 115 1.69 3.03 -1.55
N MET A 116 1.75 3.94 -0.58
CA MET A 116 3.02 4.42 -0.05
C MET A 116 3.67 3.40 0.88
N ASP A 117 2.93 2.37 1.31
CA ASP A 117 3.47 1.32 2.19
C ASP A 117 4.55 0.46 1.49
N ALA A 118 4.66 0.52 0.17
CA ALA A 118 5.83 -0.03 -0.52
C ALA A 118 7.16 0.56 0.00
N LEU A 119 7.19 1.85 0.36
CA LEU A 119 8.38 2.48 0.94
C LEU A 119 8.64 2.00 2.37
N THR A 120 7.61 1.73 3.19
CA THR A 120 7.78 1.19 4.54
C THR A 120 8.25 -0.26 4.53
N PHE A 121 7.86 -1.05 3.52
CA PHE A 121 8.49 -2.34 3.23
C PHE A 121 9.92 -2.20 2.68
N GLY A 122 10.39 -0.98 2.40
CA GLY A 122 11.75 -0.67 2.01
C GLY A 122 12.01 -0.73 0.51
N ALA A 123 11.00 -0.53 -0.34
CA ALA A 123 11.22 -0.38 -1.77
C ALA A 123 12.23 0.77 -2.03
N PRO A 124 13.36 0.52 -2.72
CA PRO A 124 14.35 1.56 -2.97
C PRO A 124 13.80 2.72 -3.81
N VAL A 125 12.95 2.40 -4.79
CA VAL A 125 12.30 3.34 -5.70
C VAL A 125 10.82 2.98 -5.83
N LEU A 126 9.95 3.97 -5.57
CA LEU A 126 8.50 3.88 -5.77
C LEU A 126 8.09 4.81 -6.92
N LEU A 127 7.34 4.27 -7.89
CA LEU A 127 6.76 5.00 -9.01
C LEU A 127 5.24 5.11 -8.86
N ARG A 128 4.75 6.33 -8.73
CA ARG A 128 3.31 6.65 -8.73
C ARG A 128 2.84 7.16 -10.07
N HIS A 129 1.55 7.02 -10.32
CA HIS A 129 0.85 7.36 -11.56
C HIS A 129 1.24 6.52 -12.77
N LEU A 130 2.02 5.44 -12.57
CA LEU A 130 2.46 4.56 -13.65
C LEU A 130 1.27 3.90 -14.37
N THR A 131 0.24 3.53 -13.62
CA THR A 131 -0.96 2.86 -14.16
C THR A 131 -2.09 3.84 -14.52
N PHE A 132 -1.88 5.15 -14.40
CA PHE A 132 -2.90 6.14 -14.72
C PHE A 132 -3.16 6.20 -16.22
N SER A 133 -4.41 6.51 -16.56
CA SER A 133 -4.80 6.75 -17.96
C SER A 133 -4.02 7.94 -18.52
N GLU A 134 -3.53 7.81 -19.74
CA GLU A 134 -2.85 8.88 -20.48
C GLU A 134 -3.72 10.15 -20.57
N ALA A 135 -5.04 9.99 -20.65
CA ALA A 135 -5.99 11.10 -20.66
C ALA A 135 -5.88 12.02 -19.42
N ARG A 136 -5.36 11.51 -18.29
CA ARG A 136 -5.15 12.34 -17.08
C ARG A 136 -3.92 13.24 -17.18
N LYS A 137 -2.99 12.97 -18.11
CA LYS A 137 -1.75 13.75 -18.35
C LYS A 137 -0.94 14.05 -17.07
N LEU A 138 -1.02 13.17 -16.07
CA LEU A 138 -0.24 13.31 -14.84
C LEU A 138 1.13 12.69 -15.06
N PRO A 139 2.23 13.38 -14.69
CA PRO A 139 3.56 12.82 -14.78
C PRO A 139 3.72 11.68 -13.78
N ILE A 140 4.58 10.72 -14.15
CA ILE A 140 5.04 9.67 -13.23
C ILE A 140 5.85 10.36 -12.14
N GLN A 141 5.53 10.05 -10.88
CA GLN A 141 6.27 10.56 -9.73
C GLN A 141 7.18 9.47 -9.21
N GLU A 142 8.44 9.82 -8.96
CA GLU A 142 9.47 8.92 -8.48
C GLU A 142 9.87 9.31 -7.06
N PHE A 143 9.87 8.33 -6.15
CA PHE A 143 10.25 8.51 -4.76
C PHE A 143 11.44 7.58 -4.47
N HIS A 144 12.58 8.17 -4.13
CA HIS A 144 13.77 7.43 -3.72
C HIS A 144 13.81 7.33 -2.20
N LEU A 145 13.77 6.10 -1.67
CA LEU A 145 13.79 5.88 -0.23
C LEU A 145 15.06 6.44 0.41
N ALA A 146 16.23 6.24 -0.20
CA ALA A 146 17.50 6.78 0.29
C ALA A 146 17.44 8.31 0.47
N SER A 147 16.95 9.03 -0.54
CA SER A 147 16.82 10.50 -0.46
C SER A 147 15.83 10.95 0.61
N ILE A 148 14.75 10.18 0.84
CA ILE A 148 13.79 10.47 1.91
C ILE A 148 14.48 10.32 3.28
N LEU A 149 15.13 9.18 3.52
CA LEU A 149 15.84 8.89 4.77
C LEU A 149 16.94 9.94 5.05
N ASP A 150 17.73 10.27 4.02
CA ASP A 150 18.80 11.27 4.12
C ASP A 150 18.25 12.68 4.42
N SER A 151 17.16 13.08 3.75
CA SER A 151 16.55 14.40 3.94
C SER A 151 15.96 14.60 5.34
N MET A 152 15.51 13.51 5.96
CA MET A 152 14.94 13.49 7.31
C MET A 152 16.00 13.15 8.37
N ASN A 153 17.19 12.69 7.95
CA ASN A 153 18.27 12.19 8.80
C ASN A 153 17.77 11.11 9.79
N ILE A 154 17.04 10.12 9.28
CA ILE A 154 16.49 9.00 10.05
C ILE A 154 16.89 7.65 9.43
N SER A 155 16.98 6.62 10.27
CA SER A 155 17.19 5.24 9.81
C SER A 155 15.91 4.62 9.24
N MET A 156 16.04 3.48 8.56
CA MET A 156 14.88 2.71 8.09
C MET A 156 13.96 2.28 9.24
N ASP A 157 14.52 1.87 10.39
CA ASP A 157 13.73 1.47 11.56
C ASP A 157 12.93 2.65 12.13
N GLN A 158 13.54 3.84 12.16
CA GLN A 158 12.88 5.09 12.54
C GLN A 158 11.79 5.49 11.54
N PHE A 159 12.03 5.27 10.26
CA PHE A 159 11.03 5.52 9.22
C PHE A 159 9.81 4.61 9.36
N ILE A 160 10.00 3.33 9.68
CA ILE A 160 8.90 2.40 9.98
C ILE A 160 8.11 2.88 11.19
N ASP A 161 8.80 3.25 12.29
CA ASP A 161 8.15 3.79 13.50
C ASP A 161 7.37 5.08 13.20
N LEU A 162 7.92 5.95 12.34
CA LEU A 162 7.25 7.16 11.87
C LEU A 162 5.97 6.81 11.11
N CYS A 163 6.02 5.88 10.16
CA CYS A 163 4.84 5.50 9.38
C CYS A 163 3.75 4.86 10.25
N ILE A 164 4.12 4.06 11.25
CA ILE A 164 3.18 3.54 12.25
C ILE A 164 2.50 4.69 13.03
N LEU A 165 3.24 5.74 13.40
CA LEU A 165 2.67 6.92 14.05
C LEU A 165 1.75 7.73 13.14
N LEU A 166 2.07 7.83 11.85
CA LEU A 166 1.24 8.50 10.84
C LEU A 166 -0.07 7.74 10.56
N GLY A 167 -0.06 6.43 10.81
CA GLY A 167 -1.15 5.50 10.56
C GLY A 167 -0.82 4.54 9.43
N CYS A 168 -1.05 3.25 9.67
CA CYS A 168 -0.89 2.18 8.70
C CYS A 168 -2.11 1.24 8.73
N ASP A 169 -2.18 0.31 7.79
CA ASP A 169 -3.30 -0.64 7.68
C ASP A 169 -3.30 -1.75 8.76
N TYR A 170 -2.23 -1.90 9.54
CA TYR A 170 -2.04 -3.03 10.48
C TYR A 170 -2.27 -2.70 11.95
N CYS A 171 -2.26 -1.42 12.33
CA CYS A 171 -2.55 -1.00 13.69
C CYS A 171 -3.06 0.45 13.72
N GLU A 172 -3.72 0.82 14.81
CA GLU A 172 -4.21 2.19 14.97
C GLU A 172 -3.08 3.21 15.16
N SER A 173 -3.37 4.49 15.00
CA SER A 173 -2.44 5.60 15.26
C SER A 173 -2.84 6.33 16.55
N ILE A 174 -1.90 7.05 17.16
CA ILE A 174 -2.20 7.88 18.34
C ILE A 174 -3.01 9.12 17.94
N LYS A 175 -4.23 9.23 18.45
CA LYS A 175 -5.13 10.35 18.15
C LYS A 175 -4.50 11.69 18.59
N GLY A 176 -4.51 12.66 17.67
CA GLY A 176 -3.98 14.00 17.92
C GLY A 176 -2.48 14.17 17.63
N ILE A 177 -1.77 13.11 17.24
CA ILE A 177 -0.43 13.19 16.69
C ILE A 177 -0.56 13.24 15.16
N GLY A 178 -0.32 14.43 14.59
CA GLY A 178 -0.28 14.62 13.14
C GLY A 178 1.14 14.55 12.56
N PRO A 179 1.30 14.69 11.23
CA PRO A 179 2.57 14.42 10.57
C PRO A 179 3.78 15.20 11.07
N LYS A 180 3.63 16.52 11.25
CA LYS A 180 4.72 17.36 11.77
C LYS A 180 5.22 16.88 13.14
N LYS A 181 4.27 16.58 14.03
CA LYS A 181 4.58 16.14 15.39
C LYS A 181 5.15 14.73 15.43
N ALA A 182 4.67 13.83 14.58
CA ALA A 182 5.23 12.48 14.45
C ALA A 182 6.71 12.53 14.06
N VAL A 183 7.07 13.36 13.07
CA VAL A 183 8.47 13.57 12.66
C VAL A 183 9.30 14.15 13.80
N GLU A 184 8.83 15.21 14.48
CA GLU A 184 9.53 15.80 15.63
C GLU A 184 9.80 14.78 16.74
N LEU A 185 8.82 13.91 17.04
CA LEU A 185 8.94 12.88 18.07
C LEU A 185 9.95 11.81 17.69
N ILE A 186 9.92 11.32 16.45
CA ILE A 186 10.85 10.28 15.98
C ILE A 186 12.27 10.81 15.88
N VAL A 187 12.47 12.01 15.34
CA VAL A 187 13.81 12.63 15.27
C VAL A 187 14.37 12.87 16.67
N LYS A 188 13.54 13.24 17.64
CA LYS A 188 13.98 13.53 19.01
C LYS A 188 14.27 12.27 19.83
N TYR A 189 13.41 11.25 19.76
CA TYR A 189 13.44 10.09 20.66
C TYR A 189 13.93 8.81 20.00
N GLY A 190 14.01 8.78 18.67
CA GLY A 190 14.67 7.73 17.90
C GLY A 190 13.94 6.40 17.79
N SER A 191 12.94 6.10 18.62
CA SER A 191 12.11 4.90 18.49
C SER A 191 10.71 5.10 19.06
N LEU A 192 9.75 4.30 18.60
CA LEU A 192 8.37 4.38 19.09
C LEU A 192 8.24 4.07 20.59
N GLU A 193 9.03 3.12 21.10
CA GLU A 193 9.08 2.77 22.52
C GLU A 193 9.53 3.97 23.38
N THR A 194 10.57 4.68 22.90
CA THR A 194 11.11 5.85 23.59
C THR A 194 10.13 7.03 23.51
N VAL A 195 9.46 7.21 22.37
CA VAL A 195 8.36 8.18 22.22
C VAL A 195 7.28 7.91 23.26
N LEU A 196 6.79 6.68 23.38
CA LEU A 196 5.72 6.31 24.32
C LEU A 196 6.10 6.51 25.79
N SER A 197 7.38 6.38 26.14
CA SER A 197 7.87 6.63 27.50
C SER A 197 7.90 8.13 27.87
N HIS A 198 8.08 9.02 26.88
CA HIS A 198 8.15 10.47 27.07
C HIS A 198 6.87 11.22 26.64
N LEU A 199 5.90 10.49 26.08
CA LEU A 199 4.64 11.07 25.62
C LEU A 199 3.74 11.39 26.81
N ASP A 200 3.13 12.58 26.77
CA ASP A 200 2.05 12.92 27.69
C ASP A 200 0.79 12.10 27.36
N LYS A 201 0.62 10.98 28.07
CA LYS A 201 -0.49 10.04 27.88
C LYS A 201 -1.86 10.61 28.27
N THR A 202 -1.90 11.71 29.03
CA THR A 202 -3.18 12.38 29.34
C THR A 202 -3.71 13.14 28.14
N LYS A 203 -2.80 13.74 27.36
CA LYS A 203 -3.12 14.50 26.16
C LYS A 203 -3.18 13.63 24.90
N TYR A 204 -2.32 12.62 24.83
CA TYR A 204 -2.18 11.72 23.69
C TYR A 204 -2.24 10.26 24.17
N PRO A 205 -3.44 9.78 24.56
CA PRO A 205 -3.59 8.40 24.99
C PRO A 205 -3.32 7.46 23.80
N PRO A 206 -2.38 6.52 23.92
CA PRO A 206 -2.20 5.48 22.92
C PRO A 206 -3.41 4.52 22.92
N PRO A 207 -3.68 3.82 21.81
CA PRO A 207 -4.72 2.80 21.76
C PRO A 207 -4.52 1.72 22.83
N GLU A 208 -5.63 1.15 23.32
CA GLU A 208 -5.59 0.01 24.24
C GLU A 208 -5.01 -1.21 23.50
N ASP A 209 -4.14 -1.97 24.18
CA ASP A 209 -3.43 -3.14 23.62
C ASP A 209 -2.77 -2.89 22.25
N TRP A 210 -2.23 -1.69 22.04
CA TRP A 210 -1.71 -1.25 20.74
C TRP A 210 -0.64 -2.19 20.16
N PRO A 211 -0.91 -2.94 19.07
CA PRO A 211 0.00 -3.98 18.57
C PRO A 211 1.11 -3.41 17.65
N TYR A 212 1.63 -2.22 17.94
CA TYR A 212 2.61 -1.54 17.10
C TYR A 212 3.89 -2.36 16.89
N ALA A 213 4.32 -3.12 17.90
CA ALA A 213 5.52 -3.97 17.81
C ALA A 213 5.32 -5.11 16.79
N ALA A 214 4.11 -5.66 16.71
CA ALA A 214 3.77 -6.67 15.71
C ALA A 214 3.69 -6.05 14.31
N ALA A 215 3.09 -4.86 14.17
CA ALA A 215 3.06 -4.12 12.90
C ALA A 215 4.49 -3.77 12.42
N LYS A 216 5.37 -3.31 13.32
CA LYS A 216 6.78 -3.07 13.03
C LYS A 216 7.48 -4.34 12.53
N LYS A 217 7.26 -5.46 13.20
CA LYS A 217 7.82 -6.76 12.77
C LYS A 217 7.35 -7.15 11.37
N LEU A 218 6.08 -6.88 11.03
CA LEU A 218 5.54 -7.14 9.69
C LEU A 218 6.24 -6.30 8.62
N PHE A 219 6.52 -5.01 8.87
CA PHE A 219 7.26 -4.19 7.92
C PHE A 219 8.74 -4.56 7.80
N VAL A 220 9.39 -4.92 8.92
CA VAL A 220 10.82 -5.29 8.95
C VAL A 220 11.06 -6.66 8.33
N SER A 221 10.18 -7.63 8.57
CA SER A 221 10.31 -9.01 8.10
C SER A 221 8.98 -9.52 7.57
N PRO A 222 8.51 -8.96 6.42
CA PRO A 222 7.27 -9.41 5.80
C PRO A 222 7.39 -10.83 5.28
N GLU A 223 6.27 -11.54 5.23
CA GLU A 223 6.18 -12.80 4.53
C GLU A 223 6.24 -12.55 3.02
N VAL A 224 7.38 -12.89 2.41
CA VAL A 224 7.64 -12.77 0.98
C VAL A 224 8.30 -14.04 0.46
N MET A 225 8.06 -14.36 -0.81
CA MET A 225 8.83 -15.39 -1.48
C MET A 225 10.27 -14.92 -1.68
N ASP A 226 11.16 -15.90 -1.65
CA ASP A 226 12.57 -15.72 -1.97
C ASP A 226 12.73 -15.20 -3.40
N SER A 227 13.23 -13.98 -3.52
CA SER A 227 13.38 -13.30 -4.81
C SER A 227 14.35 -14.00 -5.77
N GLU A 228 15.28 -14.82 -5.27
CA GLU A 228 16.20 -15.58 -6.13
C GLU A 228 15.47 -16.67 -6.92
N LYS A 229 14.42 -17.25 -6.34
CA LYS A 229 13.60 -18.30 -6.95
C LYS A 229 12.57 -17.76 -7.94
N ILE A 230 12.43 -16.44 -8.02
CA ILE A 230 11.49 -15.79 -8.93
C ILE A 230 12.25 -15.42 -10.22
N GLU A 231 11.89 -16.10 -11.30
CA GLU A 231 12.32 -15.73 -12.64
C GLU A 231 11.38 -14.66 -13.21
N VAL A 232 11.90 -13.44 -13.28
CA VAL A 232 11.27 -12.30 -13.96
C VAL A 232 11.99 -12.05 -15.27
N SER A 233 11.87 -12.99 -16.21
CA SER A 233 12.34 -12.82 -17.58
C SER A 233 11.16 -12.50 -18.52
N LEU A 234 11.30 -11.41 -19.27
CA LEU A 234 10.49 -11.03 -20.43
C LEU A 234 11.28 -11.32 -21.71
#